data_AF-A0A6J1NXP5-F1
#
_entry.id   AF-A0A6J1NXP5-F1
#
_cell.length_a   1.000
_cell.length_b   1.000
_cell.length_c   1.000
_cell.angle_alpha   90.00
_cell.angle_beta   90.00
_cell.angle_gamma   90.00
#
_symmetry.space_group_name_H-M   'P 1'
#
loop_
_entity.id
_entity.type
_entity.pdbx_description
1 polymer ?
#
loop_
_entity_poly.entity_id
_entity_poly.type
_entity_poly.pdbx_seq_one_letter_code
_entity_poly.pdbx_strand_id
1 'polypeptide(L)'
;MFCEIPVFGRCCFCMPLRRGILTFGYLNIVFAAFMVGVYSYSVHFSYDMAMVYHGVAGNADSGVCLAIYCADIIFSVVLLYGAHRQIIIYLKVFYYYTLCTLFATIVLEIIVATQRYFFMELELLPLFFAGIAIHIYLIFLVRSLLKKLEISGHTYENQLHQIVNGEIVKEGNTIYPSTVVPVETA
;
A
#
# COMPACT_ATOMS: atom_id res chain seq x y z
N MET A 1 16.72 -8.43 -19.03
CA MET A 1 15.55 -7.55 -19.27
C MET A 1 15.00 -7.21 -17.91
N PHE A 2 15.28 -6.01 -17.39
CA PHE A 2 14.74 -5.60 -16.10
C PHE A 2 13.26 -5.31 -16.31
N CYS A 3 12.37 -6.16 -15.79
CA CYS A 3 10.95 -5.88 -15.81
C CYS A 3 10.69 -4.66 -14.90
N GLU A 4 10.49 -3.50 -15.50
CA GLU A 4 10.04 -2.32 -14.77
C GLU A 4 8.63 -2.59 -14.21
N ILE A 5 8.49 -2.46 -12.91
CA ILE A 5 7.22 -2.73 -12.22
C ILE A 5 6.20 -1.65 -12.61
N PRO A 6 4.96 -2.01 -13.00
CA PRO A 6 3.99 -1.06 -13.52
C PRO A 6 3.64 0.02 -12.49
N VAL A 7 3.64 1.28 -12.95
CA VAL A 7 3.25 2.44 -12.13
C VAL A 7 1.79 2.75 -12.39
N PHE A 8 0.93 2.57 -11.39
CA PHE A 8 -0.50 2.87 -11.53
C PHE A 8 -0.78 4.36 -11.33
N GLY A 9 -1.17 5.05 -12.40
CA GLY A 9 -1.61 6.45 -12.34
C GLY A 9 -3.04 6.64 -11.81
N ARG A 10 -3.88 5.60 -11.88
CA ARG A 10 -5.30 5.60 -11.49
C ARG A 10 -5.64 4.32 -10.70
N CYS A 11 -6.47 4.47 -9.66
CA CYS A 11 -7.03 3.36 -8.89
C CYS A 11 -8.38 2.96 -9.53
N CYS A 12 -8.61 1.66 -9.78
CA CYS A 12 -9.85 1.13 -10.37
C CYS A 12 -10.37 1.93 -11.59
N PHE A 13 -9.49 2.23 -12.55
CA PHE A 13 -9.80 2.94 -13.82
C PHE A 13 -10.26 4.42 -13.72
N CYS A 14 -10.86 4.86 -12.60
CA CYS A 14 -11.54 6.15 -12.52
C CYS A 14 -11.14 7.05 -11.33
N MET A 15 -10.59 6.51 -10.24
CA MET A 15 -10.27 7.32 -9.06
C MET A 15 -8.80 7.76 -9.02
N PRO A 16 -8.50 9.01 -8.62
CA PRO A 16 -7.12 9.43 -8.40
C PRO A 16 -6.52 8.56 -7.29
N LEU A 17 -5.28 8.11 -7.50
CA LEU A 17 -4.55 7.16 -6.63
C LEU A 17 -4.69 7.45 -5.12
N ARG A 18 -4.65 8.74 -4.76
CA ARG A 18 -4.80 9.20 -3.38
C ARG A 18 -6.19 8.95 -2.81
N ARG A 19 -7.26 9.21 -3.56
CA ARG A 19 -8.63 8.94 -3.07
C ARG A 19 -8.87 7.45 -2.93
N GLY A 20 -8.34 6.65 -3.87
CA GLY A 20 -8.43 5.19 -3.82
C GLY A 20 -7.81 4.58 -2.56
N ILE A 21 -6.57 4.94 -2.21
CA ILE A 21 -5.95 4.40 -0.99
C ILE A 21 -6.69 4.82 0.27
N LEU A 22 -7.28 6.02 0.26
CA LEU A 22 -7.96 6.60 1.41
C LEU A 22 -9.32 5.93 1.61
N THR A 23 -10.04 5.62 0.52
CA THR A 23 -11.26 4.80 0.56
C THR A 23 -10.97 3.38 1.02
N PHE A 24 -9.92 2.74 0.50
CA PHE A 24 -9.55 1.39 0.95
C PHE A 24 -9.12 1.36 2.42
N GLY A 25 -8.36 2.37 2.88
CA GLY A 25 -7.99 2.51 4.29
C GLY A 25 -9.20 2.64 5.22
N TYR A 26 -10.18 3.47 4.87
CA TYR A 26 -11.40 3.59 5.66
C TYR A 26 -12.24 2.31 5.64
N LEU A 27 -12.41 1.68 4.49
CA LEU A 27 -13.12 0.40 4.39
C LEU A 27 -12.44 -0.67 5.28
N ASN A 28 -11.11 -0.72 5.28
CA ASN A 28 -10.37 -1.65 6.12
C ASN A 28 -10.58 -1.38 7.61
N ILE A 29 -10.58 -0.11 8.04
CA ILE A 29 -10.86 0.25 9.44
C ILE A 29 -12.27 -0.17 9.85
N VAL A 30 -13.28 0.11 9.01
CA VAL A 30 -14.67 -0.25 9.30
C VAL A 30 -14.82 -1.77 9.41
N PHE A 31 -14.23 -2.52 8.47
CA PHE A 31 -14.26 -3.98 8.49
C PHE A 31 -13.52 -4.54 9.71
N ALA A 32 -12.32 -4.05 10.01
CA ALA A 32 -11.54 -4.48 11.17
C ALA A 32 -12.27 -4.17 12.48
N ALA A 33 -12.88 -2.98 12.62
CA ALA A 33 -13.67 -2.62 13.80
C ALA A 33 -14.89 -3.54 13.98
N PHE A 34 -15.57 -3.89 12.88
CA PHE A 34 -16.66 -4.87 12.90
C PHE A 34 -16.16 -6.24 13.39
N MET A 35 -15.04 -6.74 12.84
CA MET A 35 -14.46 -8.02 13.24
C MET A 35 -14.01 -8.01 14.71
N VAL A 36 -13.39 -6.93 15.19
CA VAL A 36 -13.05 -6.77 16.62
C VAL A 36 -14.29 -6.93 17.50
N GLY A 37 -15.42 -6.34 17.12
CA GLY A 37 -16.68 -6.50 17.84
C GLY A 37 -17.15 -7.96 17.90
N VAL A 38 -17.09 -8.67 16.77
CA VAL A 38 -17.46 -10.09 16.69
C VAL A 38 -16.56 -10.97 17.57
N TYR A 39 -15.24 -10.81 17.48
CA TYR A 39 -14.31 -11.61 18.29
C TYR A 39 -14.35 -11.22 19.77
N SER A 40 -14.55 -9.94 20.11
CA SER A 40 -14.71 -9.52 21.50
C SER A 40 -15.96 -10.16 22.13
N TYR A 41 -17.04 -10.29 21.37
CA TYR A 41 -18.22 -11.04 21.81
C TYR A 41 -17.90 -12.53 21.99
N SER A 42 -17.20 -13.14 21.02
CA SER A 42 -16.79 -14.55 21.08
C SER A 42 -15.99 -14.88 22.34
N VAL A 43 -15.01 -14.04 22.67
CA VAL A 43 -14.16 -14.18 23.87
C VAL A 43 -15.00 -14.11 25.15
N HIS A 44 -15.91 -13.13 25.25
CA HIS A 44 -16.73 -12.94 26.45
C HIS A 44 -17.67 -14.13 26.70
N PHE A 45 -18.27 -14.69 25.65
CA PHE A 45 -19.21 -15.80 25.78
C PHE A 45 -18.55 -17.18 25.66
N SER A 46 -17.22 -17.23 25.52
CA SER A 46 -16.45 -18.47 25.34
C SER A 46 -16.97 -19.33 24.19
N TYR A 47 -17.45 -18.69 23.12
CA TYR A 47 -17.76 -19.38 21.87
C TYR A 47 -16.48 -19.55 21.07
N ASP A 48 -16.22 -20.78 20.62
CA ASP A 48 -15.10 -21.07 19.74
C ASP A 48 -15.50 -20.77 18.29
N MET A 49 -15.00 -19.66 17.75
CA MET A 49 -15.25 -19.21 16.39
C MET A 49 -13.99 -19.46 15.56
N ALA A 50 -14.17 -20.02 14.36
CA ALA A 50 -13.06 -20.16 13.42
C ALA A 50 -12.47 -18.79 13.07
N MET A 51 -11.14 -18.69 13.08
CA MET A 51 -10.46 -17.47 12.66
C MET A 51 -10.64 -17.30 11.16
N VAL A 52 -10.96 -16.10 10.69
CA VAL A 52 -11.03 -15.78 9.25
C VAL A 52 -10.16 -14.56 8.97
N TYR A 53 -8.89 -14.78 8.60
CA TYR A 53 -7.96 -13.68 8.32
C TYR A 53 -7.61 -13.65 6.84
N HIS A 54 -7.94 -12.56 6.14
CA HIS A 54 -7.61 -12.35 4.72
C HIS A 54 -7.96 -13.51 3.78
N GLY A 55 -9.10 -14.16 4.04
CA GLY A 55 -9.60 -15.29 3.25
C GLY A 55 -9.10 -16.66 3.71
N VAL A 56 -8.17 -16.71 4.67
CA VAL A 56 -7.74 -17.97 5.31
C VAL A 56 -8.59 -18.25 6.53
N ALA A 57 -9.25 -19.40 6.54
CA ALA A 57 -10.06 -19.86 7.68
C ALA A 57 -9.31 -20.92 8.47
N GLY A 58 -8.95 -20.65 9.74
CA GLY A 58 -8.16 -21.55 10.59
C GLY A 58 -8.74 -21.75 11.98
N ASN A 59 -8.04 -22.52 12.80
CA ASN A 59 -8.34 -22.68 14.22
C ASN A 59 -7.24 -21.96 15.00
N ALA A 60 -7.56 -20.81 15.57
CA ALA A 60 -6.69 -20.10 16.51
C ALA A 60 -7.50 -19.58 17.67
N ASP A 61 -6.83 -19.35 18.80
CA ASP A 61 -7.47 -18.80 19.97
C ASP A 61 -8.05 -17.41 19.68
N SER A 62 -9.31 -17.21 20.05
CA SER A 62 -10.09 -16.00 19.83
C SER A 62 -9.39 -14.73 20.34
N GLY A 63 -8.61 -14.83 21.42
CA GLY A 63 -7.80 -13.74 21.95
C GLY A 63 -6.67 -13.29 21.00
N VAL A 64 -6.04 -14.24 20.29
CA VAL A 64 -4.99 -13.94 19.30
C VAL A 64 -5.60 -13.23 18.10
N CYS A 65 -6.76 -13.69 17.62
CA CYS A 65 -7.49 -13.03 16.54
C CYS A 65 -7.83 -11.59 16.90
N LEU A 66 -8.34 -11.35 18.10
CA LEU A 66 -8.63 -10.00 18.60
C LEU A 66 -7.39 -9.09 18.53
N ALA A 67 -6.23 -9.58 19.00
CA ALA A 67 -4.99 -8.82 18.99
C ALA A 67 -4.53 -8.47 17.57
N ILE A 68 -4.69 -9.39 16.61
CA ILE A 68 -4.33 -9.16 15.20
C ILE A 68 -5.20 -8.05 14.61
N TYR A 69 -6.53 -8.08 14.79
CA TYR A 69 -7.38 -7.02 14.25
C TYR A 69 -7.16 -5.66 14.92
N CYS A 70 -6.83 -5.64 16.22
CA CYS A 70 -6.41 -4.40 16.88
C CYS A 70 -5.14 -3.81 16.23
N ALA A 71 -4.17 -4.66 15.88
CA ALA A 71 -2.99 -4.22 15.13
C ALA A 71 -3.36 -3.71 13.73
N ASP A 72 -4.22 -4.41 13.00
CA ASP A 72 -4.71 -3.99 11.68
C ASP A 72 -5.37 -2.60 11.72
N ILE A 73 -6.13 -2.29 12.78
CA ILE A 73 -6.71 -0.95 12.99
C ILE A 73 -5.61 0.09 13.16
N ILE A 74 -4.63 -0.16 14.03
CA ILE A 74 -3.53 0.77 14.30
C ILE A 74 -2.75 1.08 13.00
N PHE A 75 -2.35 0.04 12.26
CA PHE A 75 -1.62 0.22 11.00
C PHE A 75 -2.47 0.88 9.92
N SER A 76 -3.77 0.62 9.87
CA SER A 76 -4.69 1.30 8.95
C SER A 76 -4.85 2.79 9.28
N VAL A 77 -4.84 3.17 10.56
CA VAL A 77 -4.81 4.58 10.98
C VAL A 77 -3.48 5.24 10.58
N VAL A 78 -2.36 4.55 10.73
CA VAL A 78 -1.04 5.03 10.28
C VAL A 78 -1.03 5.26 8.76
N LEU A 79 -1.59 4.34 7.98
CA LEU A 79 -1.79 4.52 6.53
C LEU A 79 -2.63 5.77 6.24
N LEU A 80 -3.77 5.92 6.91
CA LEU A 80 -4.69 7.02 6.68
C LEU A 80 -4.03 8.37 6.99
N TYR A 81 -3.33 8.44 8.12
CA TYR A 81 -2.57 9.62 8.55
C TYR A 81 -1.45 9.95 7.54
N GLY A 82 -0.68 8.94 7.13
CA GLY A 82 0.36 9.08 6.12
C GLY A 82 -0.17 9.58 4.78
N ALA A 83 -1.29 9.02 4.29
CA ALA A 83 -1.93 9.42 3.05
C ALA A 83 -2.53 10.83 3.10
N HIS A 84 -3.00 11.27 4.28
CA HIS A 84 -3.54 12.61 4.47
C HIS A 84 -2.43 13.67 4.56
N ARG A 85 -1.37 13.41 5.35
CA ARG A 85 -0.26 14.35 5.55
C ARG A 85 0.87 14.24 4.51
N GLN A 86 0.80 13.27 3.60
CA GLN A 86 1.82 13.02 2.56
C GLN A 86 3.22 12.71 3.12
N ILE A 87 3.29 12.16 4.33
CA ILE A 87 4.56 11.86 4.99
C ILE A 87 5.02 10.47 4.58
N ILE A 88 6.10 10.42 3.79
CA ILE A 88 6.65 9.20 3.17
C ILE A 88 6.98 8.11 4.21
N ILE A 89 7.45 8.50 5.40
CA ILE A 89 7.89 7.57 6.45
C ILE A 89 6.74 6.64 6.89
N TYR A 90 5.54 7.17 7.15
CA TYR A 90 4.40 6.36 7.60
C TYR A 90 3.90 5.42 6.49
N LEU A 91 3.93 5.86 5.23
CA LEU A 91 3.59 4.99 4.10
C LEU A 91 4.61 3.85 3.94
N LYS A 92 5.91 4.10 4.18
CA LYS A 92 6.95 3.06 4.15
C LYS A 92 6.73 2.03 5.26
N VAL A 93 6.44 2.48 6.48
CA VAL A 93 6.12 1.58 7.60
C VAL A 93 4.92 0.69 7.27
N PHE A 94 3.84 1.29 6.76
CA PHE A 94 2.66 0.53 6.37
C PHE A 94 2.95 -0.44 5.21
N TYR A 95 3.75 -0.04 4.23
CA TYR A 95 4.18 -0.92 3.14
C TYR A 95 4.89 -2.19 3.64
N TYR A 96 5.89 -2.05 4.52
CA TYR A 96 6.58 -3.20 5.10
C TYR A 96 5.65 -4.07 5.93
N TYR A 97 4.76 -3.45 6.71
CA TYR A 97 3.74 -4.18 7.45
C TYR A 97 2.84 -5.01 6.53
N THR A 98 2.29 -4.44 5.45
CA THR A 98 1.44 -5.19 4.50
C THR A 98 2.19 -6.30 3.75
N LEU A 99 3.51 -6.13 3.53
CA LEU A 99 4.34 -7.18 2.95
C LEU A 99 4.55 -8.34 3.93
N CYS A 100 4.77 -8.03 5.21
CA CYS A 100 4.88 -9.03 6.26
C CYS A 100 3.56 -9.77 6.47
N THR A 101 2.42 -9.09 6.48
CA THR A 101 1.10 -9.75 6.63
C THR A 101 0.79 -10.62 5.42
N LEU A 102 1.11 -10.21 4.20
CA LEU A 102 1.00 -11.07 3.01
C LEU A 102 1.80 -12.37 3.19
N PHE A 103 3.07 -12.26 3.57
CA PHE A 103 3.90 -13.46 3.80
C PHE A 103 3.32 -14.35 4.91
N ALA A 104 2.86 -13.74 6.02
CA ALA A 104 2.22 -14.47 7.10
C ALA A 104 0.95 -15.19 6.66
N THR A 105 0.10 -14.57 5.82
CA THR A 105 -1.12 -15.21 5.29
C THR A 105 -0.81 -16.42 4.43
N ILE A 106 0.23 -16.36 3.59
CA ILE A 106 0.66 -17.49 2.76
C ILE A 106 1.17 -18.64 3.64
N VAL A 107 1.97 -18.35 4.66
CA VAL A 107 2.45 -19.38 5.61
C VAL A 107 1.27 -20.02 6.35
N LEU A 108 0.31 -19.20 6.79
CA LEU A 108 -0.87 -19.68 7.51
C LEU A 108 -1.73 -20.59 6.63
N GLU A 109 -1.91 -20.25 5.36
CA GLU A 109 -2.61 -21.10 4.39
C GLU A 109 -1.90 -22.45 4.22
N ILE A 110 -0.57 -22.48 4.10
CA ILE A 110 0.19 -23.74 3.97
C ILE A 110 -0.04 -24.64 5.21
N ILE A 111 -0.09 -24.05 6.41
CA ILE A 111 -0.35 -24.78 7.64
C ILE A 111 -1.78 -25.33 7.65
N VAL A 112 -2.78 -24.53 7.28
CA VAL A 112 -4.18 -24.98 7.23
C VAL A 112 -4.37 -26.08 6.19
N ALA A 113 -3.78 -25.93 5.00
CA ALA A 113 -3.83 -26.89 3.92
C ALA A 113 -3.18 -28.25 4.25
N THR A 114 -2.21 -28.28 5.18
CA THR A 114 -1.61 -29.53 5.66
C THR A 114 -2.46 -30.23 6.73
N GLN A 115 -3.33 -29.51 7.45
CA GLN A 115 -4.16 -30.05 8.53
C GLN A 115 -5.56 -30.48 8.09
N ARG A 116 -6.12 -29.89 7.02
CA ARG A 116 -7.50 -30.14 6.58
C ARG A 116 -7.58 -31.07 5.36
N TYR A 117 -8.75 -31.68 5.19
CA TYR A 117 -9.03 -32.55 4.04
C TYR A 117 -9.20 -31.73 2.75
N PHE A 118 -8.56 -32.19 1.67
CA PHE A 118 -8.49 -31.55 0.35
C PHE A 118 -9.85 -31.06 -0.21
N PHE A 119 -10.95 -31.76 0.09
CA PHE A 119 -12.28 -31.41 -0.45
C PHE A 119 -12.93 -30.17 0.19
N MET A 120 -12.66 -29.87 1.48
CA MET A 120 -13.17 -28.64 2.12
C MET A 120 -12.37 -27.41 1.70
N GLU A 121 -11.07 -27.59 1.41
CA GLU A 121 -10.21 -26.50 0.97
C GLU A 121 -10.61 -25.96 -0.42
N LEU A 122 -11.20 -26.79 -1.28
CA LEU A 122 -11.55 -26.40 -2.64
C LEU A 122 -12.64 -25.31 -2.70
N GLU A 123 -13.53 -25.25 -1.69
CA GLU A 123 -14.53 -24.20 -1.55
C GLU A 123 -13.95 -22.88 -1.00
N LEU A 124 -12.92 -22.96 -0.16
CA LEU A 124 -12.25 -21.81 0.46
C LEU A 124 -11.13 -21.22 -0.43
N LEU A 125 -10.57 -22.03 -1.33
CA LEU A 125 -9.55 -21.62 -2.29
C LEU A 125 -9.88 -20.34 -3.10
N PRO A 126 -11.08 -20.16 -3.68
CA PRO A 126 -11.42 -18.91 -4.37
C PRO A 126 -11.44 -17.70 -3.43
N LEU A 127 -11.85 -17.88 -2.17
CA LEU A 127 -11.84 -16.82 -1.16
C LEU A 127 -10.41 -16.42 -0.81
N PHE A 128 -9.52 -17.40 -0.66
CA PHE A 128 -8.09 -17.18 -0.45
C PHE A 128 -7.45 -16.42 -1.62
N PHE A 129 -7.69 -16.86 -2.87
CA PHE A 129 -7.19 -16.16 -4.05
C PHE A 129 -7.71 -14.72 -4.15
N ALA A 130 -8.98 -14.49 -3.83
CA ALA A 130 -9.54 -13.14 -3.78
C ALA A 130 -8.87 -12.29 -2.69
N GLY A 131 -8.63 -12.86 -1.51
CA GLY A 131 -7.93 -12.22 -0.40
C GLY A 131 -6.52 -11.78 -0.78
N ILE A 132 -5.73 -12.70 -1.36
CA ILE A 132 -4.38 -12.41 -1.87
C ILE A 132 -4.41 -11.37 -2.97
N ALA A 133 -5.35 -11.46 -3.92
CA ALA A 133 -5.46 -10.49 -4.99
C ALA A 133 -5.70 -9.07 -4.45
N ILE A 134 -6.58 -8.92 -3.46
CA ILE A 134 -6.83 -7.64 -2.78
C ILE A 134 -5.57 -7.16 -2.03
N HIS A 135 -4.86 -8.07 -1.34
CA HIS A 135 -3.62 -7.75 -0.64
C HIS A 135 -2.52 -7.25 -1.56
N ILE A 136 -2.26 -7.99 -2.64
CA ILE A 136 -1.28 -7.62 -3.67
C ILE A 136 -1.67 -6.28 -4.31
N TYR A 137 -2.96 -6.09 -4.60
CA TYR A 137 -3.48 -4.84 -5.13
C TYR A 137 -3.19 -3.65 -4.21
N LEU A 138 -3.42 -3.81 -2.91
CA LEU A 138 -3.16 -2.78 -1.89
C LEU A 138 -1.67 -2.45 -1.80
N ILE A 139 -0.79 -3.46 -1.85
CA ILE A 139 0.67 -3.27 -1.88
C ILE A 139 1.09 -2.44 -3.10
N PHE A 140 0.56 -2.75 -4.30
CA PHE A 140 0.84 -2.00 -5.51
C PHE A 140 0.35 -0.55 -5.44
N LEU A 141 -0.81 -0.31 -4.83
CA LEU A 141 -1.34 1.04 -4.62
C LEU A 141 -0.44 1.86 -3.69
N VAL A 142 -0.05 1.32 -2.53
CA VAL A 142 0.85 1.97 -1.57
C VAL A 142 2.17 2.31 -2.24
N ARG A 143 2.76 1.35 -2.98
CA ARG A 143 4.02 1.54 -3.69
C ARG A 143 3.91 2.62 -4.77
N SER A 144 2.84 2.62 -5.56
CA SER A 144 2.59 3.65 -6.57
C SER A 144 2.47 5.03 -5.93
N LEU A 145 1.84 5.12 -4.75
CA LEU A 145 1.71 6.37 -4.01
C LEU A 145 3.05 6.83 -3.44
N LEU A 146 3.86 5.92 -2.89
CA LEU A 146 5.22 6.22 -2.43
C LEU A 146 6.08 6.77 -3.55
N LYS A 147 6.11 6.11 -4.72
CA LYS A 147 6.87 6.59 -5.88
C LYS A 147 6.39 7.97 -6.34
N LYS A 148 5.08 8.20 -6.35
CA LYS A 148 4.51 9.51 -6.70
C LYS A 148 4.90 10.60 -5.70
N LEU A 149 4.94 10.29 -4.41
CA LEU A 149 5.33 11.22 -3.36
C LEU A 149 6.83 11.53 -3.38
N GLU A 150 7.68 10.53 -3.64
CA GLU A 150 9.13 10.71 -3.82
C GLU A 150 9.41 11.62 -5.02
N ILE A 151 8.74 11.39 -6.16
CA ILE A 151 8.86 12.26 -7.34
C ILE A 151 8.35 13.67 -7.07
N SER A 152 7.26 13.85 -6.30
CA SER A 152 6.75 15.20 -5.98
C SER A 152 7.55 15.93 -4.90
N GLY A 153 8.21 15.20 -3.99
CA GLY A 153 9.07 15.76 -2.95
C GLY A 153 10.41 16.24 -3.53
N HIS A 154 10.88 15.58 -4.59
CA HIS A 154 11.82 16.16 -5.53
C HIS A 154 11.05 17.10 -6.47
N THR A 155 10.58 18.22 -5.92
CA THR A 155 10.14 19.37 -6.73
C THR A 155 11.11 19.49 -7.89
N TYR A 156 10.60 19.33 -9.11
CA TYR A 156 11.34 19.59 -10.33
C TYR A 156 12.10 20.90 -10.10
N GLU A 157 13.42 20.84 -10.01
CA GLU A 157 14.23 21.96 -10.46
C GLU A 157 13.91 22.09 -11.93
N ASN A 158 12.82 22.79 -12.20
CA ASN A 158 12.39 23.10 -13.52
C ASN A 158 13.50 24.02 -14.01
N GLN A 159 14.46 23.48 -14.74
CA GLN A 159 15.57 24.27 -15.27
C GLN A 159 15.02 25.44 -16.10
N LEU A 160 13.82 25.28 -16.68
CA LEU A 160 13.07 26.36 -17.33
C LEU A 160 12.67 27.49 -16.37
N HIS A 161 12.33 27.18 -15.12
CA HIS A 161 12.03 28.17 -14.08
C HIS A 161 13.29 28.88 -13.57
N GLN A 162 14.45 28.19 -13.53
CA GLN A 162 15.76 28.82 -13.31
C GLN A 162 16.15 29.75 -14.48
N ILE A 163 15.89 29.32 -15.72
CA ILE A 163 16.13 30.11 -16.94
C ILE A 163 15.19 31.33 -17.01
N VAL A 164 13.92 31.18 -16.60
CA VAL A 164 12.91 32.27 -16.63
C VAL A 164 13.08 33.26 -15.46
N ASN A 165 13.50 32.79 -14.28
CA ASN A 165 13.74 33.67 -13.13
C ASN A 165 15.10 34.38 -13.15
N GLY A 166 16.00 34.02 -14.07
CA GLY A 166 17.29 34.70 -14.20
C GLY A 166 18.23 34.52 -13.01
N GLU A 167 18.06 33.47 -12.20
CA GLU A 167 19.02 33.10 -11.16
C GLU A 167 20.21 32.38 -11.80
N ILE A 168 21.05 33.20 -12.45
CA ILE A 168 22.34 32.80 -12.98
C ILE A 168 23.28 32.68 -11.77
N VAL A 169 23.59 31.45 -11.35
CA VAL A 169 24.76 31.23 -10.49
C VAL A 169 25.99 31.61 -11.31
N LYS A 170 26.54 32.80 -11.03
CA LYS A 170 27.83 33.23 -11.56
C LYS A 170 28.95 32.45 -10.86
N GLU A 171 29.31 31.31 -11.42
CA GLU A 171 30.67 30.77 -11.25
C GLU A 171 31.46 31.10 -12.52
N GLY A 172 32.46 31.98 -12.39
CA GLY A 172 33.58 32.05 -13.35
C GLY A 172 33.27 32.45 -14.80
N ASN A 173 33.09 33.75 -15.03
CA ASN A 173 33.57 34.52 -16.20
C ASN A 173 33.33 34.12 -17.67
N THR A 174 32.36 33.27 -18.03
CA THR A 174 31.83 33.24 -19.41
C THR A 174 30.34 32.89 -19.46
N ILE A 175 29.56 33.67 -20.22
CA ILE A 175 28.11 33.52 -20.42
C ILE A 175 27.87 33.20 -21.89
N TYR A 176 27.32 32.02 -22.20
CA TYR A 176 26.73 31.74 -23.52
C TYR A 176 25.24 31.39 -23.36
N PRO A 177 24.32 32.07 -24.07
CA PRO A 177 22.96 31.58 -24.23
C PRO A 177 22.93 30.42 -25.24
N SER A 178 22.26 29.31 -24.91
CA SER A 178 22.15 28.11 -25.76
C SER A 178 21.20 28.26 -26.96
N THR A 179 20.75 29.49 -27.27
CA THR A 179 19.77 29.76 -28.33
C THR A 179 20.34 30.53 -29.53
N VAL A 180 21.64 30.83 -29.57
CA VAL A 180 22.23 31.51 -30.73
C VAL A 180 22.90 30.47 -31.62
N VAL A 181 22.21 30.08 -32.70
CA VAL A 181 22.88 29.45 -33.84
C VAL A 181 23.72 30.55 -34.50
N PRO A 182 25.06 30.42 -34.58
CA PRO A 182 25.86 31.43 -35.26
C PRO A 182 25.47 31.46 -36.73
N VAL A 183 25.05 32.64 -37.20
CA VAL A 183 24.89 32.89 -38.64
C VAL A 183 26.30 33.05 -39.20
N GLU A 184 26.76 32.06 -39.98
CA GLU A 184 27.99 32.17 -40.75
C GLU A 184 27.77 33.17 -41.89
N THR A 185 28.42 34.31 -41.82
CA THR A 185 28.58 35.23 -42.95
C THR A 185 29.95 35.04 -43.58
N ALA A 186 29.98 34.42 -44.76
CA ALA A 186 30.96 34.67 -45.82
C ALA A 186 30.34 34.26 -47.17
#